data_AF-A0A7C4EFD0-F1
#
_entry.id   AF-A0A7C4EFD0-F1
#
_cell.length_a   1.000
_cell.length_b   1.000
_cell.length_c   1.000
_cell.angle_alpha   90.00
_cell.angle_beta   90.00
_cell.angle_gamma   90.00
#
_symmetry.space_group_name_H-M   'P 1'
#
loop_
_entity.id
_entity.type
_entity.pdbx_description
1 polymer ?
#
loop_
_entity_poly.entity_id
_entity_poly.type
_entity_poly.pdbx_seq_one_letter_code
_entity_poly.pdbx_strand_id
1 'polypeptide(L)'
;MLTPIRCLVVVLAAVATINVSRPAGAQPLYDWAMADLDAAERALAAALADADAASRGLEAARLRIHDLRQAIDRESAPAEELRRQITQSENTVEQINSDRAAAQQQADGLRQRVGELRRKVELAEAKLNSLRDAEIRRFEAAEPFATARKALDEAIGQVQTASRAAVARLAATEAYRRLAGEVEAADARVRLLRQTPGYHARELAEAINWHADATARLRAMEAAAVEADPAVRLARQDADAKAAALGDLQKELAARLAEMPHVKDAASEAERARADLQRPSTELSQVEQRLAEIDKAYKAQFDWLLGARADLAQREARIADMQRQLAAAQTDAANLEARVAGALAAADQAREARNWAWWRLREAQVVYAPPVVVLPPPVYARPCPPPYEFRPPRAYGGHGGSGGGSGWEQRPGSNRPPPAPPPSPSNGDAQQRAKREIRNAENQRQRYEQQQTMPPARQRSTLDDTSSPQIAQAPPRPIPAEPQQPRRAAPVAFAQDARPGAAAQEARQAAAAAAEQEARRAARAAAEEDHRRRIAEAEAQRRPDEQRQARQAAAQQEQQAAAEMARRAEPARQAESPRQQAAEAAARQEQAERRARRLAELEASAPHVSDRRSRR
;
A
#
# COMPACT_ATOMS: atom_id res chain seq x y z
N MET A 1 -49.14 -34.07 -69.77
CA MET A 1 -50.34 -33.47 -70.37
C MET A 1 -50.04 -32.00 -70.73
N LEU A 2 -49.15 -31.66 -71.66
CA LEU A 2 -49.26 -31.69 -73.14
C LEU A 2 -50.46 -30.96 -73.79
N THR A 3 -51.17 -30.11 -73.04
CA THR A 3 -52.25 -29.26 -73.57
C THR A 3 -51.97 -27.74 -73.60
N PRO A 4 -51.05 -27.14 -72.80
CA PRO A 4 -50.77 -25.69 -72.94
C PRO A 4 -49.77 -25.35 -74.06
N ILE A 5 -49.04 -26.33 -74.59
CA ILE A 5 -48.01 -26.09 -75.63
C ILE A 5 -48.63 -25.91 -77.03
N ARG A 6 -49.81 -26.48 -77.29
CA ARG A 6 -50.47 -26.36 -78.61
C ARG A 6 -51.22 -25.02 -78.80
N CYS A 7 -51.69 -24.38 -77.73
CA CYS A 7 -52.24 -23.02 -77.84
C CYS A 7 -51.15 -21.96 -78.06
N LEU A 8 -49.94 -22.17 -77.54
CA LEU A 8 -48.84 -21.23 -77.73
C LEU A 8 -48.36 -21.19 -79.20
N VAL A 9 -48.32 -22.35 -79.88
CA VAL A 9 -47.86 -22.44 -81.28
C VAL A 9 -48.86 -21.87 -82.28
N VAL A 10 -50.17 -21.99 -82.02
CA VAL A 10 -51.21 -21.43 -82.91
C VAL A 10 -51.32 -19.90 -82.77
N VAL A 11 -51.11 -19.36 -81.58
CA VAL A 11 -51.06 -17.89 -81.38
C VAL A 11 -49.77 -17.31 -81.97
N LEU A 12 -48.62 -17.99 -81.85
CA LEU A 12 -47.37 -17.56 -82.48
C LEU A 12 -47.42 -17.61 -84.03
N ALA A 13 -48.14 -18.56 -84.62
CA ALA A 13 -48.32 -18.65 -86.08
C ALA A 13 -49.28 -17.57 -86.64
N ALA A 14 -50.33 -17.19 -85.89
CA ALA A 14 -51.25 -16.12 -86.28
C ALA A 14 -50.61 -14.72 -86.14
N VAL A 15 -49.74 -14.52 -85.15
CA VAL A 15 -48.99 -13.25 -84.99
C VAL A 15 -47.88 -13.10 -86.04
N ALA A 16 -47.28 -14.21 -86.49
CA ALA A 16 -46.26 -14.18 -87.53
C ALA A 16 -46.80 -13.80 -88.93
N THR A 17 -48.09 -14.06 -89.22
CA THR A 17 -48.68 -13.79 -90.53
C THR A 17 -49.30 -12.39 -90.67
N ILE A 18 -49.63 -11.71 -89.58
CA ILE A 18 -50.11 -10.31 -89.59
C ILE A 18 -48.94 -9.30 -89.71
N ASN A 19 -47.70 -9.77 -89.63
CA ASN A 19 -46.51 -8.91 -89.55
C ASN A 19 -45.94 -8.44 -90.90
N VAL A 20 -46.58 -8.76 -92.03
CA VAL A 20 -46.00 -8.58 -93.39
C VAL A 20 -46.43 -7.25 -94.06
N SER A 21 -47.22 -6.39 -93.41
CA SER A 21 -47.62 -5.10 -94.01
C SER A 21 -47.78 -4.00 -92.97
N ARG A 22 -46.79 -3.81 -92.12
CA ARG A 22 -46.70 -2.58 -91.31
C ARG A 22 -46.07 -1.46 -92.15
N PRO A 23 -46.66 -0.27 -92.22
CA PRO A 23 -46.05 0.86 -92.91
C PRO A 23 -44.72 1.22 -92.24
N ALA A 24 -43.64 1.33 -93.02
CA ALA A 24 -42.26 1.52 -92.54
C ALA A 24 -42.04 2.78 -91.66
N GLY A 25 -43.02 3.70 -91.58
CA GLY A 25 -42.98 4.88 -90.71
C GLY A 25 -43.48 4.67 -89.28
N ALA A 26 -44.07 3.52 -88.93
CA ALA A 26 -44.71 3.29 -87.62
C ALA A 26 -43.83 2.57 -86.58
N GLN A 27 -42.83 1.81 -87.04
CA GLN A 27 -41.88 1.09 -86.20
C GLN A 27 -41.17 1.97 -85.14
N PRO A 28 -40.64 3.16 -85.46
CA PRO A 28 -39.86 3.94 -84.50
C PRO A 28 -40.69 4.47 -83.33
N LEU A 29 -41.99 4.74 -83.52
CA LEU A 29 -42.88 5.18 -82.44
C LEU A 29 -43.21 4.04 -81.47
N TYR A 30 -43.40 2.83 -82.00
CA TYR A 30 -43.61 1.64 -81.18
C TYR A 30 -42.35 1.26 -80.39
N ASP A 31 -41.19 1.27 -81.05
CA ASP A 31 -39.90 0.96 -80.41
C ASP A 31 -39.56 1.98 -79.32
N TRP A 32 -39.90 3.26 -79.53
CA TRP A 32 -39.75 4.30 -78.51
C TRP A 32 -40.71 4.10 -77.32
N ALA A 33 -41.99 3.80 -77.57
CA ALA A 33 -42.96 3.55 -76.51
C ALA A 33 -42.62 2.31 -75.67
N MET A 34 -42.08 1.26 -76.31
CA MET A 34 -41.55 0.08 -75.61
C MET A 34 -40.31 0.40 -74.78
N ALA A 35 -39.37 1.19 -75.32
CA ALA A 35 -38.18 1.61 -74.57
C ALA A 35 -38.53 2.47 -73.34
N ASP A 36 -39.51 3.37 -73.47
CA ASP A 36 -40.05 4.16 -72.36
C ASP A 36 -40.71 3.27 -71.29
N LEU A 37 -41.46 2.25 -71.72
CA LEU A 37 -42.08 1.28 -70.81
C LEU A 37 -41.01 0.46 -70.06
N ASP A 38 -40.02 -0.09 -70.77
CA ASP A 38 -38.91 -0.85 -70.19
C ASP A 38 -38.06 0.01 -69.24
N ALA A 39 -37.91 1.30 -69.53
CA ALA A 39 -37.23 2.25 -68.65
C ALA A 39 -38.05 2.49 -67.37
N ALA A 40 -39.37 2.69 -67.49
CA ALA A 40 -40.26 2.89 -66.35
C ALA A 40 -40.37 1.63 -65.46
N GLU A 41 -40.39 0.44 -66.05
CA GLU A 41 -40.39 -0.83 -65.31
C GLU A 41 -39.08 -1.06 -64.56
N ARG A 42 -37.93 -0.76 -65.18
CA ARG A 42 -36.63 -0.81 -64.49
C ARG A 42 -36.54 0.21 -63.36
N ALA A 43 -37.04 1.42 -63.56
CA ALA A 43 -37.11 2.44 -62.52
C ALA A 43 -38.00 2.00 -61.34
N LEU A 44 -39.16 1.39 -61.63
CA LEU A 44 -40.06 0.86 -60.62
C LEU A 44 -39.41 -0.29 -59.83
N ALA A 45 -38.78 -1.25 -60.53
CA ALA A 45 -38.09 -2.36 -59.89
C ALA A 45 -36.95 -1.88 -58.99
N ALA A 46 -36.17 -0.89 -59.45
CA ALA A 46 -35.09 -0.28 -58.67
C ALA A 46 -35.62 0.45 -57.43
N ALA A 47 -36.71 1.22 -57.57
CA ALA A 47 -37.32 1.95 -56.45
C ALA A 47 -37.90 1.01 -55.39
N LEU A 48 -38.57 -0.08 -55.79
CA LEU A 48 -39.07 -1.10 -54.86
C LEU A 48 -37.93 -1.84 -54.17
N ALA A 49 -36.85 -2.19 -54.90
CA ALA A 49 -35.68 -2.82 -54.30
C ALA A 49 -34.99 -1.90 -53.27
N ASP A 50 -34.92 -0.59 -53.54
CA ASP A 50 -34.39 0.39 -52.58
C ASP A 50 -35.29 0.53 -51.36
N ALA A 51 -36.62 0.56 -51.55
CA ALA A 51 -37.59 0.59 -50.45
C ALA A 51 -37.48 -0.64 -49.54
N ASP A 52 -37.35 -1.84 -50.12
CA ASP A 52 -37.17 -3.08 -49.38
C ASP A 52 -35.83 -3.10 -48.61
N ALA A 53 -34.75 -2.64 -49.26
CA ALA A 53 -33.44 -2.53 -48.62
C ALA A 53 -33.46 -1.55 -47.44
N ALA A 54 -34.07 -0.37 -47.63
CA ALA A 54 -34.21 0.64 -46.58
C ALA A 54 -35.12 0.16 -45.45
N SER A 55 -36.19 -0.58 -45.74
CA SER A 55 -37.10 -1.15 -44.74
C SER A 55 -36.40 -2.20 -43.85
N ARG A 56 -35.61 -3.11 -44.45
CA ARG A 56 -34.79 -4.05 -43.68
C ARG A 56 -33.75 -3.33 -42.81
N GLY A 57 -33.13 -2.27 -43.35
CA GLY A 57 -32.24 -1.42 -42.58
C GLY A 57 -32.93 -0.78 -41.37
N LEU A 58 -34.15 -0.29 -41.56
CA LEU A 58 -34.95 0.33 -40.51
C LEU A 58 -35.34 -0.65 -39.41
N GLU A 59 -35.76 -1.87 -39.76
CA GLU A 59 -36.07 -2.92 -38.78
C GLU A 59 -34.83 -3.27 -37.94
N ALA A 60 -33.67 -3.43 -38.58
CA ALA A 60 -32.40 -3.66 -37.88
C ALA A 60 -32.05 -2.49 -36.94
N ALA A 61 -32.25 -1.23 -37.37
CA ALA A 61 -32.02 -0.06 -36.53
C ALA A 61 -32.98 -0.02 -35.32
N ARG A 62 -34.26 -0.37 -35.51
CA ARG A 62 -35.26 -0.45 -34.43
C ARG A 62 -34.92 -1.54 -33.41
N LEU A 63 -34.48 -2.71 -33.87
CA LEU A 63 -33.99 -3.78 -32.98
C LEU A 63 -32.79 -3.30 -32.17
N ARG A 64 -31.81 -2.66 -32.81
CA ARG A 64 -30.64 -2.09 -32.13
C ARG A 64 -31.03 -1.04 -31.07
N ILE A 65 -31.99 -0.16 -31.38
CA ILE A 65 -32.52 0.83 -30.43
C ILE A 65 -33.13 0.13 -29.21
N HIS A 66 -33.93 -0.91 -29.45
CA HIS A 66 -34.55 -1.69 -28.37
C HIS A 66 -33.50 -2.38 -27.50
N ASP A 67 -32.50 -3.02 -28.10
CA ASP A 67 -31.44 -3.72 -27.38
C ASP A 67 -30.56 -2.75 -26.56
N LEU A 68 -30.26 -1.58 -27.11
CA LEU A 68 -29.52 -0.53 -26.39
C LEU A 68 -30.31 -0.01 -25.18
N ARG A 69 -31.63 0.17 -25.30
CA ARG A 69 -32.47 0.54 -24.15
C ARG A 69 -32.44 -0.52 -23.07
N GLN A 70 -32.60 -1.79 -23.43
CA GLN A 70 -32.50 -2.88 -22.46
C GLN A 70 -31.12 -2.97 -21.81
N ALA A 71 -30.04 -2.74 -22.58
CA ALA A 71 -28.68 -2.73 -22.04
C ALA A 71 -28.47 -1.57 -21.05
N ILE A 72 -28.99 -0.38 -21.35
CA ILE A 72 -28.98 0.77 -20.44
C ILE A 72 -29.73 0.45 -19.15
N ASP A 73 -30.94 -0.12 -19.24
CA ASP A 73 -31.74 -0.47 -18.06
C ASP A 73 -31.02 -1.51 -17.18
N ARG A 74 -30.41 -2.54 -17.80
CA ARG A 74 -29.63 -3.58 -17.11
C ARG A 74 -28.40 -3.03 -16.40
N GLU A 75 -27.75 -2.00 -16.94
CA GLU A 75 -26.60 -1.35 -16.29
C GLU A 75 -26.99 -0.28 -15.26
N SER A 76 -28.15 0.36 -15.45
CA SER A 76 -28.62 1.42 -14.54
C SER A 76 -29.02 0.87 -13.17
N ALA A 77 -29.70 -0.28 -13.12
CA ALA A 77 -30.11 -0.91 -11.87
C ALA A 77 -28.93 -1.21 -10.89
N PRO A 78 -27.83 -1.88 -11.31
CA PRO A 78 -26.68 -2.10 -10.41
C PRO A 78 -25.93 -0.81 -10.09
N ALA A 79 -25.95 0.21 -10.96
CA ALA A 79 -25.37 1.51 -10.64
C ALA A 79 -26.14 2.23 -9.53
N GLU A 80 -27.48 2.19 -9.55
CA GLU A 80 -28.31 2.74 -8.47
C GLU A 80 -28.10 1.97 -7.15
N GLU A 81 -28.00 0.65 -7.22
CA GLU A 81 -27.71 -0.16 -6.04
C GLU A 81 -26.33 0.18 -5.43
N LEU A 82 -25.30 0.34 -6.27
CA LEU A 82 -23.99 0.80 -5.80
C LEU A 82 -24.06 2.19 -5.16
N ARG A 83 -24.84 3.14 -5.70
CA ARG A 83 -25.05 4.46 -5.08
C ARG A 83 -25.67 4.35 -3.68
N ARG A 84 -26.66 3.47 -3.50
CA ARG A 84 -27.27 3.21 -2.19
C ARG A 84 -26.26 2.62 -1.21
N GLN A 85 -25.48 1.62 -1.64
CA GLN A 85 -24.47 0.98 -0.81
C GLN A 85 -23.34 1.95 -0.42
N ILE A 86 -22.93 2.84 -1.33
CA ILE A 86 -21.97 3.92 -1.03
C ILE A 86 -22.53 4.84 0.05
N THR A 87 -23.78 5.29 -0.07
CA THR A 87 -24.41 6.17 0.93
C THR A 87 -24.50 5.50 2.29
N GLN A 88 -24.92 4.23 2.34
CA GLN A 88 -24.97 3.45 3.59
C GLN A 88 -23.57 3.31 4.21
N SER A 89 -22.58 3.06 3.38
CA SER A 89 -21.19 2.92 3.82
C SER A 89 -20.56 4.22 4.30
N GLU A 90 -20.93 5.35 3.71
CA GLU A 90 -20.53 6.68 4.19
C GLU A 90 -21.08 6.93 5.60
N ASN A 91 -22.35 6.58 5.84
CA ASN A 91 -22.94 6.65 7.19
C ASN A 91 -22.22 5.71 8.17
N THR A 92 -21.83 4.50 7.74
CA THR A 92 -21.03 3.58 8.56
C THR A 92 -19.66 4.16 8.89
N VAL A 93 -18.99 4.83 7.95
CA VAL A 93 -17.71 5.53 8.20
C VAL A 93 -17.87 6.65 9.22
N GLU A 94 -18.97 7.42 9.12
CA GLU A 94 -19.28 8.46 10.11
C GLU A 94 -19.48 7.87 11.51
N GLN A 95 -20.23 6.76 11.62
CA GLN A 95 -20.39 6.04 12.88
C GLN A 95 -19.06 5.52 13.43
N ILE A 96 -18.22 4.91 12.60
CA ILE A 96 -16.89 4.43 12.99
C ILE A 96 -16.02 5.60 13.49
N ASN A 97 -16.08 6.77 12.84
CA ASN A 97 -15.37 7.96 13.28
C ASN A 97 -15.85 8.47 14.64
N SER A 98 -17.16 8.45 14.88
CA SER A 98 -17.75 8.79 16.18
C SER A 98 -17.27 7.82 17.26
N ASP A 99 -17.32 6.52 17.00
CA ASP A 99 -16.86 5.47 17.93
C ASP A 99 -15.35 5.61 18.21
N ARG A 100 -14.55 5.94 17.19
CA ARG A 100 -13.13 6.23 17.32
C ARG A 100 -12.88 7.42 18.25
N ALA A 101 -13.60 8.52 18.06
CA ALA A 101 -13.45 9.70 18.89
C ALA A 101 -13.81 9.43 20.36
N ALA A 102 -14.90 8.67 20.60
CA ALA A 102 -15.30 8.27 21.94
C ALA A 102 -14.26 7.35 22.61
N ALA A 103 -13.75 6.36 21.89
CA ALA A 103 -12.71 5.45 22.39
C ALA A 103 -11.39 6.20 22.67
N GLN A 104 -11.04 7.20 21.85
CA GLN A 104 -9.86 8.03 22.05
C GLN A 104 -9.99 8.88 23.32
N GLN A 105 -11.14 9.53 23.54
CA GLN A 105 -11.40 10.28 24.78
C GLN A 105 -11.31 9.37 26.01
N GLN A 106 -11.85 8.15 25.92
CA GLN A 106 -11.73 7.16 27.00
C GLN A 106 -10.28 6.77 27.27
N ALA A 107 -9.49 6.52 26.22
CA ALA A 107 -8.06 6.21 26.36
C ALA A 107 -7.29 7.36 27.01
N ASP A 108 -7.54 8.60 26.61
CA ASP A 108 -6.87 9.78 27.15
C ASP A 108 -7.21 10.00 28.63
N GLY A 109 -8.48 9.81 29.02
CA GLY A 109 -8.89 9.82 30.44
C GLY A 109 -8.19 8.73 31.26
N LEU A 110 -8.07 7.51 30.72
CA LEU A 110 -7.36 6.41 31.37
C LEU A 110 -5.86 6.66 31.47
N ARG A 111 -5.23 7.24 30.44
CA ARG A 111 -3.79 7.61 30.47
C ARG A 111 -3.49 8.62 31.56
N GLN A 112 -4.34 9.64 31.72
CA GLN A 112 -4.20 10.61 32.81
C GLN A 112 -4.28 9.92 34.18
N ARG A 113 -5.31 9.09 34.40
CA ARG A 113 -5.50 8.35 35.65
C ARG A 113 -4.35 7.38 35.96
N VAL A 114 -3.88 6.64 34.95
CA VAL A 114 -2.70 5.76 35.06
C VAL A 114 -1.45 6.57 35.42
N GLY A 115 -1.26 7.74 34.80
CA GLY A 115 -0.14 8.64 35.11
C GLY A 115 -0.16 9.12 36.57
N GLU A 116 -1.33 9.50 37.10
CA GLU A 116 -1.49 9.88 38.50
C GLU A 116 -1.22 8.72 39.46
N LEU A 117 -1.73 7.52 39.16
CA LEU A 117 -1.52 6.33 39.98
C LEU A 117 -0.05 5.88 39.97
N ARG A 118 0.65 5.98 38.84
CA ARG A 118 2.11 5.72 38.77
C ARG A 118 2.88 6.64 39.71
N ARG A 119 2.58 7.94 39.73
CA ARG A 119 3.21 8.88 40.68
C ARG A 119 2.95 8.50 42.14
N LYS A 120 1.74 8.00 42.46
CA LYS A 120 1.43 7.50 43.81
C LYS A 120 2.25 6.25 44.17
N VAL A 121 2.42 5.32 43.22
CA VAL A 121 3.30 4.15 43.40
C VAL A 121 4.74 4.59 43.64
N GLU A 122 5.27 5.48 42.80
CA GLU A 122 6.64 6.01 42.94
C GLU A 122 6.85 6.69 44.30
N LEU A 123 5.89 7.49 44.76
CA LEU A 123 5.96 8.15 46.07
C LEU A 123 5.93 7.13 47.23
N ALA A 124 5.07 6.13 47.15
CA ALA A 124 4.95 5.09 48.18
C ALA A 124 6.22 4.21 48.24
N GLU A 125 6.80 3.87 47.07
CA GLU A 125 8.06 3.13 46.99
C GLU A 125 9.25 3.95 47.48
N ALA A 126 9.33 5.24 47.13
CA ALA A 126 10.35 6.14 47.64
C ALA A 126 10.27 6.26 49.17
N LYS A 127 9.05 6.37 49.73
CA LYS A 127 8.82 6.37 51.18
C LYS A 127 9.29 5.05 51.82
N LEU A 128 8.90 3.90 51.27
CA LEU A 128 9.35 2.59 51.74
C LEU A 128 10.87 2.47 51.75
N ASN A 129 11.54 2.85 50.66
CA ASN A 129 12.99 2.79 50.54
C ASN A 129 13.67 3.74 51.53
N SER A 130 13.15 4.96 51.70
CA SER A 130 13.70 5.92 52.67
C SER A 130 13.63 5.41 54.12
N LEU A 131 12.55 4.72 54.49
CA LEU A 131 12.38 4.12 55.81
C LEU A 131 13.35 2.95 56.00
N ARG A 132 13.48 2.08 54.99
CA ARG A 132 14.45 0.98 55.01
C ARG A 132 15.88 1.49 55.14
N ASP A 133 16.27 2.48 54.35
CA ASP A 133 17.61 3.06 54.39
C ASP A 133 17.90 3.73 55.75
N ALA A 134 16.91 4.41 56.34
CA ALA A 134 17.06 5.00 57.67
C ALA A 134 17.29 3.93 58.74
N GLU A 135 16.55 2.83 58.70
CA GLU A 135 16.69 1.72 59.65
C GLU A 135 17.97 0.91 59.44
N ILE A 136 18.40 0.70 58.18
CA ILE A 136 19.70 0.10 57.86
C ILE A 136 20.82 0.96 58.44
N ARG A 137 20.80 2.28 58.22
CA ARG A 137 21.80 3.18 58.80
C ARG A 137 21.82 3.16 60.33
N ARG A 138 20.64 3.10 60.98
CA ARG A 138 20.54 2.95 62.44
C ARG A 138 21.16 1.65 62.92
N PHE A 139 20.93 0.54 62.22
CA PHE A 139 21.51 -0.75 62.55
C PHE A 139 23.01 -0.81 62.32
N GLU A 140 23.50 -0.28 61.20
CA GLU A 140 24.93 -0.21 60.90
C GLU A 140 25.70 0.66 61.90
N ALA A 141 25.05 1.71 62.42
CA ALA A 141 25.58 2.53 63.50
C ALA A 141 25.50 1.87 64.89
N ALA A 142 24.75 0.76 65.04
CA ALA A 142 24.62 0.08 66.31
C ALA A 142 25.92 -0.65 66.70
N GLU A 143 26.22 -0.65 67.99
CA GLU A 143 27.46 -1.22 68.54
C GLU A 143 27.73 -2.67 68.12
N PRO A 144 26.75 -3.60 68.09
CA PRO A 144 27.01 -4.99 67.70
C PRO A 144 27.51 -5.11 66.25
N PHE A 145 26.92 -4.34 65.33
CA PHE A 145 27.31 -4.36 63.92
C PHE A 145 28.67 -3.70 63.71
N ALA A 146 28.87 -2.51 64.31
CA ALA A 146 30.16 -1.81 64.24
C ALA A 146 31.30 -2.66 64.82
N THR A 147 31.05 -3.38 65.91
CA THR A 147 32.01 -4.30 66.53
C THR A 147 32.30 -5.51 65.65
N ALA A 148 31.26 -6.16 65.11
CA ALA A 148 31.44 -7.29 64.18
C ALA A 148 32.20 -6.88 62.92
N ARG A 149 31.90 -5.70 62.37
CA ARG A 149 32.60 -5.13 61.22
C ARG A 149 34.07 -4.88 61.52
N LYS A 150 34.37 -4.23 62.66
CA LYS A 150 35.74 -3.97 63.11
C LYS A 150 36.51 -5.28 63.33
N ALA A 151 35.88 -6.30 63.93
CA ALA A 151 36.49 -7.62 64.14
C ALA A 151 36.81 -8.32 62.81
N LEU A 152 35.94 -8.20 61.80
CA LEU A 152 36.23 -8.70 60.45
C LEU A 152 37.40 -7.96 59.80
N ASP A 153 37.42 -6.63 59.88
CA ASP A 153 38.52 -5.82 59.32
C ASP A 153 39.86 -6.16 59.99
N GLU A 154 39.86 -6.37 61.32
CA GLU A 154 41.02 -6.85 62.09
C GLU A 154 41.46 -8.25 61.64
N ALA A 155 40.53 -9.21 61.50
CA ALA A 155 40.84 -10.57 61.04
C ALA A 155 41.42 -10.58 59.61
N ILE A 156 40.88 -9.74 58.70
CA ILE A 156 41.45 -9.54 57.36
C ILE A 156 42.88 -8.97 57.46
N GLY A 157 43.12 -8.01 58.36
CA GLY A 157 44.46 -7.49 58.64
C GLY A 157 45.43 -8.57 59.15
N GLN A 158 44.95 -9.50 59.98
CA GLN A 158 45.72 -10.65 60.44
C GLN A 158 46.05 -11.62 59.30
N VAL A 159 45.11 -11.92 58.40
CA VAL A 159 45.36 -12.73 57.19
C VAL A 159 46.47 -12.10 56.35
N GLN A 160 46.42 -10.79 56.12
CA GLN A 160 47.46 -10.08 55.36
C GLN A 160 48.83 -10.13 56.07
N THR A 161 48.85 -9.93 57.39
CA THR A 161 50.08 -9.97 58.19
C THR A 161 50.70 -11.36 58.19
N ALA A 162 49.89 -12.41 58.40
CA ALA A 162 50.32 -13.80 58.34
C ALA A 162 50.83 -14.18 56.95
N SER A 163 50.15 -13.70 55.88
CA SER A 163 50.56 -13.96 54.50
C SER A 163 51.92 -13.33 54.20
N ARG A 164 52.15 -12.07 54.63
CA ARG A 164 53.46 -11.41 54.51
C ARG A 164 54.54 -12.14 55.30
N ALA A 165 54.25 -12.61 56.50
CA ALA A 165 55.19 -13.40 57.31
C ALA A 165 55.52 -14.75 56.66
N ALA A 166 54.55 -15.43 56.05
CA ALA A 166 54.74 -16.67 55.30
C ALA A 166 55.67 -16.45 54.09
N VAL A 167 55.42 -15.39 53.31
CA VAL A 167 56.29 -15.00 52.19
C VAL A 167 57.68 -14.61 52.68
N ALA A 168 57.81 -13.88 53.78
CA ALA A 168 59.12 -13.52 54.35
C ALA A 168 59.92 -14.77 54.81
N ARG A 169 59.25 -15.77 55.39
CA ARG A 169 59.87 -17.07 55.73
C ARG A 169 60.30 -17.83 54.47
N LEU A 170 59.44 -17.86 53.45
CA LEU A 170 59.77 -18.44 52.16
C LEU A 170 60.99 -17.75 51.55
N ALA A 171 61.07 -16.42 51.64
CA ALA A 171 62.16 -15.63 51.10
C ALA A 171 63.53 -15.92 51.74
N ALA A 172 63.55 -16.42 52.98
CA ALA A 172 64.78 -16.87 53.64
C ALA A 172 65.29 -18.22 53.09
N THR A 173 64.45 -18.99 52.39
CA THR A 173 64.84 -20.29 51.84
C THR A 173 65.77 -20.14 50.63
N GLU A 174 66.66 -21.12 50.44
CA GLU A 174 67.57 -21.10 49.29
C GLU A 174 66.84 -21.31 47.96
N ALA A 175 65.81 -22.16 47.94
CA ALA A 175 65.00 -22.41 46.75
C ALA A 175 64.30 -21.13 46.26
N TYR A 176 63.73 -20.33 47.17
CA TYR A 176 63.16 -19.04 46.81
C TYR A 176 64.22 -18.06 46.29
N ARG A 177 65.37 -17.93 46.99
CA ARG A 177 66.44 -17.02 46.57
C ARG A 177 67.01 -17.38 45.19
N ARG A 178 67.14 -18.67 44.87
CA ARG A 178 67.55 -19.13 43.53
C ARG A 178 66.52 -18.73 42.47
N LEU A 179 65.24 -18.98 42.73
CA LEU A 179 64.18 -18.65 41.78
C LEU A 179 63.97 -17.13 41.62
N ALA A 180 64.08 -16.36 42.71
CA ALA A 180 64.10 -14.91 42.66
C ALA A 180 65.30 -14.40 41.84
N GLY A 181 66.48 -15.01 42.02
CA GLY A 181 67.65 -14.75 41.20
C GLY A 181 67.46 -15.10 39.71
N GLU A 182 66.73 -16.17 39.39
CA GLU A 182 66.32 -16.49 38.01
C GLU A 182 65.41 -15.40 37.42
N VAL A 183 64.45 -14.89 38.19
CA VAL A 183 63.57 -13.78 37.76
C VAL A 183 64.39 -12.52 37.51
N GLU A 184 65.28 -12.15 38.42
CA GLU A 184 66.16 -10.99 38.26
C GLU A 184 67.11 -11.14 37.06
N ALA A 185 67.68 -12.33 36.84
CA ALA A 185 68.51 -12.62 35.69
C ALA A 185 67.73 -12.56 34.36
N ALA A 186 66.49 -13.06 34.35
CA ALA A 186 65.59 -12.98 33.21
C ALA A 186 65.20 -11.54 32.88
N ASP A 187 64.86 -10.73 33.90
CA ASP A 187 64.57 -9.31 33.71
C ASP A 187 65.81 -8.53 33.22
N ALA A 188 66.98 -8.78 33.82
CA ALA A 188 68.25 -8.20 33.37
C ALA A 188 68.55 -8.54 31.90
N ARG A 189 68.27 -9.79 31.48
CA ARG A 189 68.40 -10.21 30.08
C ARG A 189 67.41 -9.50 29.16
N VAL A 190 66.16 -9.36 29.56
CA VAL A 190 65.14 -8.60 28.80
C VAL A 190 65.56 -7.14 28.67
N ARG A 191 66.04 -6.49 29.74
CA ARG A 191 66.53 -5.10 29.72
C ARG A 191 67.75 -4.94 28.81
N LEU A 192 68.74 -5.83 28.91
CA LEU A 192 69.95 -5.81 28.07
C LEU A 192 69.60 -5.96 26.59
N LEU A 193 68.74 -6.93 26.24
CA LEU A 193 68.30 -7.14 24.86
C LEU A 193 67.56 -5.92 24.33
N ARG A 194 66.68 -5.29 25.11
CA ARG A 194 65.99 -4.04 24.71
C ARG A 194 66.95 -2.86 24.50
N GLN A 195 68.08 -2.83 25.20
CA GLN A 195 69.05 -1.73 25.11
C GLN A 195 70.12 -1.94 24.03
N THR A 196 70.32 -3.17 23.54
CA THR A 196 71.37 -3.50 22.56
C THR A 196 70.87 -3.23 21.13
N PRO A 197 71.38 -2.25 20.37
CA PRO A 197 70.89 -2.00 19.01
C PRO A 197 71.13 -3.21 18.09
N GLY A 198 70.10 -3.65 17.36
CA GLY A 198 70.20 -4.75 16.38
C GLY A 198 69.94 -6.17 16.92
N TYR A 199 69.36 -6.32 18.12
CA TYR A 199 68.98 -7.64 18.65
C TYR A 199 67.95 -8.37 17.77
N HIS A 200 68.01 -9.69 17.73
CA HIS A 200 67.03 -10.51 17.03
C HIS A 200 65.71 -10.55 17.81
N ALA A 201 64.60 -10.19 17.16
CA ALA A 201 63.27 -10.17 17.78
C ALA A 201 62.88 -11.51 18.46
N ARG A 202 63.40 -12.62 17.94
CA ARG A 202 63.24 -13.96 18.51
C ARG A 202 63.87 -14.10 19.89
N GLU A 203 65.10 -13.60 20.08
CA GLU A 203 65.82 -13.68 21.36
C GLU A 203 65.14 -12.85 22.44
N LEU A 204 64.58 -11.68 22.07
CA LEU A 204 63.78 -10.88 23.00
C LEU A 204 62.49 -11.61 23.41
N ALA A 205 61.81 -12.25 22.47
CA ALA A 205 60.60 -13.02 22.76
C ALA A 205 60.90 -14.22 23.68
N GLU A 206 62.00 -14.94 23.44
CA GLU A 206 62.46 -16.03 24.30
C GLU A 206 62.80 -15.53 25.72
N ALA A 207 63.49 -14.38 25.85
CA ALA A 207 63.79 -13.78 27.16
C ALA A 207 62.54 -13.29 27.91
N ILE A 208 61.55 -12.72 27.20
CA ILE A 208 60.26 -12.32 27.80
C ILE A 208 59.50 -13.54 28.29
N ASN A 209 59.45 -14.62 27.50
CA ASN A 209 58.79 -15.86 27.89
C ASN A 209 59.47 -16.50 29.10
N TRP A 210 60.81 -16.51 29.14
CA TRP A 210 61.57 -16.98 30.29
C TRP A 210 61.28 -16.15 31.55
N HIS A 211 61.27 -14.82 31.47
CA HIS A 211 60.91 -13.95 32.59
C HIS A 211 59.47 -14.19 33.08
N ALA A 212 58.51 -14.34 32.17
CA ALA A 212 57.12 -14.63 32.51
C ALA A 212 56.98 -15.99 33.21
N ASP A 213 57.64 -17.03 32.72
CA ASP A 213 57.66 -18.36 33.33
C ASP A 213 58.32 -18.36 34.71
N ALA A 214 59.50 -17.73 34.86
CA ALA A 214 60.17 -17.61 36.14
C ALA A 214 59.32 -16.84 37.17
N THR A 215 58.66 -15.75 36.75
CA THR A 215 57.73 -14.98 37.60
C THR A 215 56.52 -15.81 38.00
N ALA A 216 55.95 -16.59 37.08
CA ALA A 216 54.82 -17.46 37.36
C ALA A 216 55.20 -18.56 38.37
N ARG A 217 56.38 -19.17 38.22
CA ARG A 217 56.92 -20.14 39.18
C ARG A 217 57.14 -19.51 40.55
N LEU A 218 57.69 -18.30 40.63
CA LEU A 218 57.91 -17.59 41.90
C LEU A 218 56.59 -17.30 42.61
N ARG A 219 55.59 -16.77 41.89
CA ARG A 219 54.24 -16.53 42.44
C ARG A 219 53.54 -17.81 42.86
N ALA A 220 53.69 -18.89 42.11
CA ALA A 220 53.13 -20.19 42.47
C ALA A 220 53.77 -20.71 43.77
N MET A 221 55.09 -20.51 43.94
CA MET A 221 55.80 -20.85 45.17
C MET A 221 55.33 -19.99 46.36
N GLU A 222 55.14 -18.67 46.17
CA GLU A 222 54.58 -17.77 47.18
C GLU A 222 53.16 -18.16 47.59
N ALA A 223 52.28 -18.42 46.61
CA ALA A 223 50.92 -18.85 46.85
C ALA A 223 50.89 -20.19 47.61
N ALA A 224 51.68 -21.18 47.17
CA ALA A 224 51.78 -22.47 47.85
C ALA A 224 52.29 -22.33 49.29
N ALA A 225 53.24 -21.43 49.55
CA ALA A 225 53.72 -21.16 50.89
C ALA A 225 52.65 -20.49 51.77
N VAL A 226 51.93 -19.50 51.24
CA VAL A 226 50.82 -18.82 51.94
C VAL A 226 49.69 -19.80 52.26
N GLU A 227 49.33 -20.71 51.34
CA GLU A 227 48.32 -21.76 51.57
C GLU A 227 48.77 -22.81 52.59
N ALA A 228 50.04 -23.23 52.53
CA ALA A 228 50.59 -24.23 53.45
C ALA A 228 50.75 -23.69 54.88
N ASP A 229 50.94 -22.38 55.03
CA ASP A 229 51.23 -21.75 56.30
C ASP A 229 50.07 -21.93 57.29
N PRO A 230 50.29 -22.57 58.46
CA PRO A 230 49.23 -22.81 59.42
C PRO A 230 48.67 -21.51 60.01
N ALA A 231 49.48 -20.45 60.14
CA ALA A 231 49.02 -19.18 60.68
C ALA A 231 48.09 -18.46 59.69
N VAL A 232 48.36 -18.55 58.38
CA VAL A 232 47.46 -18.00 57.34
C VAL A 232 46.14 -18.76 57.33
N ARG A 233 46.16 -20.10 57.39
CA ARG A 233 44.93 -20.91 57.43
C ARG A 233 44.07 -20.59 58.65
N LEU A 234 44.67 -20.48 59.83
CA LEU A 234 43.96 -20.10 61.05
C LEU A 234 43.38 -18.67 60.96
N ALA A 235 44.15 -17.71 60.45
CA ALA A 235 43.67 -16.33 60.27
C ALA A 235 42.50 -16.26 59.26
N ARG A 236 42.54 -17.07 58.19
CA ARG A 236 41.43 -17.15 57.22
C ARG A 236 40.18 -17.76 57.85
N GLN A 237 40.33 -18.85 58.62
CA GLN A 237 39.20 -19.44 59.36
C GLN A 237 38.55 -18.44 60.33
N ASP A 238 39.35 -17.63 61.03
CA ASP A 238 38.82 -16.57 61.88
C ASP A 238 38.11 -15.49 61.06
N ALA A 239 38.71 -15.01 59.96
CA ALA A 239 38.08 -14.04 59.06
C ALA A 239 36.75 -14.56 58.48
N ASP A 240 36.70 -15.82 58.07
CA ASP A 240 35.49 -16.49 57.58
C ASP A 240 34.42 -16.56 58.68
N ALA A 241 34.81 -16.90 59.92
CA ALA A 241 33.90 -16.94 61.06
C ALA A 241 33.36 -15.54 61.41
N LYS A 242 34.19 -14.49 61.35
CA LYS A 242 33.74 -13.09 61.55
C LYS A 242 32.85 -12.62 60.41
N ALA A 243 33.14 -13.01 59.17
CA ALA A 243 32.31 -12.70 58.01
C ALA A 243 30.94 -13.38 58.11
N ALA A 244 30.90 -14.65 58.56
CA ALA A 244 29.66 -15.35 58.84
C ALA A 244 28.83 -14.65 59.92
N ALA A 245 29.46 -14.24 61.03
CA ALA A 245 28.79 -13.50 62.10
C ALA A 245 28.21 -12.16 61.62
N LEU A 246 28.94 -11.40 60.80
CA LEU A 246 28.43 -10.17 60.19
C LEU A 246 27.25 -10.46 59.24
N GLY A 247 27.34 -11.54 58.46
CA GLY A 247 26.27 -12.01 57.59
C GLY A 247 25.00 -12.41 58.36
N ASP A 248 25.14 -13.03 59.52
CA ASP A 248 24.00 -13.40 60.37
C ASP A 248 23.32 -12.17 60.98
N LEU A 249 24.08 -11.14 61.38
CA LEU A 249 23.53 -9.84 61.79
C LEU A 249 22.75 -9.16 60.65
N GLN A 250 23.25 -9.24 59.40
CA GLN A 250 22.53 -8.69 58.24
C GLN A 250 21.22 -9.44 57.95
N LYS A 251 21.21 -10.77 58.08
CA LYS A 251 19.97 -11.56 57.97
C LYS A 251 18.97 -11.19 59.06
N GLU A 252 19.45 -11.00 60.30
CA GLU A 252 18.62 -10.57 61.41
C GLU A 252 18.02 -9.18 61.16
N LEU A 253 18.81 -8.23 60.63
CA LEU A 253 18.31 -6.93 60.20
C LEU A 253 17.20 -7.08 59.15
N ALA A 254 17.42 -7.90 58.12
CA ALA A 254 16.41 -8.10 57.07
C ALA A 254 15.09 -8.67 57.63
N ALA A 255 15.17 -9.62 58.57
CA ALA A 255 14.00 -10.14 59.27
C ALA A 255 13.31 -9.05 60.11
N ARG A 256 14.07 -8.30 60.91
CA ARG A 256 13.53 -7.20 61.74
C ARG A 256 12.90 -6.10 60.90
N LEU A 257 13.50 -5.70 59.78
CA LEU A 257 12.95 -4.71 58.85
C LEU A 257 11.58 -5.13 58.32
N ALA A 258 11.36 -6.43 58.08
CA ALA A 258 10.06 -6.94 57.64
C ALA A 258 8.99 -6.92 58.76
N GLU A 259 9.41 -7.00 60.03
CA GLU A 259 8.53 -6.97 61.19
C GLU A 259 8.23 -5.55 61.71
N MET A 260 9.07 -4.57 61.36
CA MET A 260 8.90 -3.18 61.78
C MET A 260 7.55 -2.61 61.29
N PRO A 261 6.68 -2.11 62.20
CA PRO A 261 5.33 -1.66 61.83
C PRO A 261 5.31 -0.60 60.74
N HIS A 262 6.17 0.42 60.82
CA HIS A 262 6.20 1.51 59.85
C HIS A 262 6.72 1.08 58.45
N VAL A 263 7.66 0.12 58.39
CA VAL A 263 8.12 -0.47 57.11
C VAL A 263 7.03 -1.35 56.52
N LYS A 264 6.36 -2.14 57.35
CA LYS A 264 5.22 -2.99 56.94
C LYS A 264 4.04 -2.17 56.44
N ASP A 265 3.72 -1.06 57.11
CA ASP A 265 2.66 -0.14 56.71
C ASP A 265 3.01 0.54 55.37
N ALA A 266 4.25 1.01 55.20
CA ALA A 266 4.70 1.58 53.94
C ALA A 266 4.76 0.54 52.80
N ALA A 267 5.14 -0.70 53.09
CA ALA A 267 5.10 -1.79 52.12
C ALA A 267 3.66 -2.11 51.69
N SER A 268 2.73 -2.16 52.66
CA SER A 268 1.30 -2.35 52.40
C SER A 268 0.72 -1.18 51.59
N GLU A 269 1.15 0.05 51.85
CA GLU A 269 0.76 1.25 51.08
C GLU A 269 1.25 1.17 49.63
N ALA A 270 2.51 0.76 49.42
CA ALA A 270 3.07 0.56 48.08
C ALA A 270 2.35 -0.57 47.32
N GLU A 271 2.02 -1.68 47.99
CA GLU A 271 1.26 -2.79 47.41
C GLU A 271 -0.16 -2.36 47.02
N ARG A 272 -0.86 -1.62 47.88
CA ARG A 272 -2.19 -1.05 47.54
C ARG A 272 -2.10 -0.11 46.36
N ALA A 273 -1.12 0.79 46.31
CA ALA A 273 -0.91 1.68 45.18
C ALA A 273 -0.66 0.92 43.87
N ARG A 274 0.11 -0.18 43.92
CA ARG A 274 0.34 -1.06 42.75
C ARG A 274 -0.94 -1.78 42.31
N ALA A 275 -1.72 -2.30 43.27
CA ALA A 275 -2.99 -2.94 42.98
C ALA A 275 -3.99 -1.95 42.35
N ASP A 276 -4.06 -0.72 42.86
CA ASP A 276 -4.90 0.35 42.33
C ASP A 276 -4.50 0.74 40.89
N LEU A 277 -3.21 0.68 40.55
CA LEU A 277 -2.68 0.93 39.20
C LEU A 277 -3.02 -0.20 38.21
N GLN A 278 -3.05 -1.45 38.66
CA GLN A 278 -3.17 -2.62 37.79
C GLN A 278 -4.48 -2.63 36.98
N ARG A 279 -5.61 -2.29 37.62
CA ARG A 279 -6.93 -2.31 36.97
C ARG A 279 -7.04 -1.25 35.86
N PRO A 280 -6.79 0.06 36.10
CA PRO A 280 -6.80 1.07 35.05
C PRO A 280 -5.78 0.82 33.94
N SER A 281 -4.62 0.23 34.26
CA SER A 281 -3.65 -0.17 33.24
C SER A 281 -4.20 -1.25 32.31
N THR A 282 -4.91 -2.25 32.85
CA THR A 282 -5.56 -3.30 32.05
C THR A 282 -6.69 -2.71 31.20
N GLU A 283 -7.53 -1.85 31.80
CA GLU A 283 -8.61 -1.15 31.09
C GLU A 283 -8.05 -0.28 29.95
N LEU A 284 -6.93 0.43 30.17
CA LEU A 284 -6.26 1.21 29.13
C LEU A 284 -5.81 0.32 27.96
N SER A 285 -5.15 -0.80 28.23
CA SER A 285 -4.72 -1.73 27.18
C SER A 285 -5.89 -2.29 26.37
N GLN A 286 -7.03 -2.58 27.01
CA GLN A 286 -8.24 -3.04 26.31
C GLN A 286 -8.82 -1.95 25.40
N VAL A 287 -8.86 -0.69 25.86
CA VAL A 287 -9.34 0.44 25.04
C VAL A 287 -8.39 0.72 23.88
N GLU A 288 -7.08 0.63 24.08
CA GLU A 288 -6.09 0.78 23.01
C GLU A 288 -6.21 -0.34 21.96
N GLN A 289 -6.48 -1.57 22.39
CA GLN A 289 -6.79 -2.66 21.47
C GLN A 289 -8.07 -2.38 20.67
N ARG A 290 -9.14 -1.93 21.33
CA ARG A 290 -10.40 -1.56 20.67
C ARG A 290 -10.19 -0.42 19.66
N LEU A 291 -9.37 0.57 19.98
CA LEU A 291 -8.99 1.65 19.05
C LEU A 291 -8.29 1.09 17.80
N ALA A 292 -7.37 0.14 17.97
CA ALA A 292 -6.70 -0.50 16.82
C ALA A 292 -7.68 -1.30 15.95
N GLU A 293 -8.68 -1.95 16.54
CA GLU A 293 -9.74 -2.65 15.82
C GLU A 293 -10.66 -1.68 15.06
N ILE A 294 -11.02 -0.55 15.67
CA ILE A 294 -11.78 0.53 15.04
C ILE A 294 -11.00 1.12 13.85
N ASP A 295 -9.71 1.40 14.01
CA ASP A 295 -8.86 1.93 12.94
C ASP A 295 -8.73 0.95 11.76
N LYS A 296 -8.68 -0.36 12.05
CA LYS A 296 -8.71 -1.42 11.04
C LYS A 296 -10.05 -1.46 10.29
N ALA A 297 -11.17 -1.37 11.02
CA ALA A 297 -12.51 -1.34 10.42
C ALA A 297 -12.70 -0.09 9.54
N TYR A 298 -12.25 1.07 10.03
CA TYR A 298 -12.26 2.33 9.28
C TYR A 298 -11.53 2.19 7.94
N LYS A 299 -10.29 1.66 7.97
CA LYS A 299 -9.49 1.50 6.76
C LYS A 299 -10.15 0.55 5.76
N ALA A 300 -10.65 -0.60 6.22
CA ALA A 300 -11.34 -1.55 5.35
C ALA A 300 -12.58 -0.94 4.70
N GLN A 301 -13.37 -0.18 5.47
CA GLN A 301 -14.57 0.48 4.96
C GLN A 301 -14.23 1.60 3.96
N PHE A 302 -13.16 2.36 4.23
CA PHE A 302 -12.68 3.41 3.34
C PHE A 302 -12.14 2.86 2.01
N ASP A 303 -11.35 1.78 2.06
CA ASP A 303 -10.83 1.10 0.87
C ASP A 303 -11.98 0.53 0.02
N TRP A 304 -13.01 -0.05 0.67
CA TRP A 304 -14.23 -0.50 -0.03
C TRP A 304 -14.95 0.67 -0.71
N LEU A 305 -15.12 1.82 -0.04
CA LEU A 305 -15.75 3.01 -0.62
C LEU A 305 -15.00 3.54 -1.85
N LEU A 306 -13.67 3.54 -1.82
CA LEU A 306 -12.85 3.93 -2.96
C LEU A 306 -13.08 3.00 -4.16
N GLY A 307 -13.11 1.68 -3.92
CA GLY A 307 -13.41 0.69 -4.96
C GLY A 307 -14.81 0.86 -5.53
N ALA A 308 -15.82 0.96 -4.66
CA ALA A 308 -17.22 1.11 -5.06
C ALA A 308 -17.45 2.39 -5.89
N ARG A 309 -16.80 3.51 -5.53
CA ARG A 309 -16.89 4.76 -6.30
C ARG A 309 -16.23 4.66 -7.67
N ALA A 310 -15.11 3.95 -7.79
CA ALA A 310 -14.48 3.70 -9.08
C ALA A 310 -15.37 2.83 -9.98
N ASP A 311 -15.95 1.77 -9.43
CA ASP A 311 -16.88 0.88 -10.15
C ASP A 311 -18.15 1.63 -10.61
N LEU A 312 -18.69 2.48 -9.74
CA LEU A 312 -19.82 3.35 -10.08
C LEU A 312 -19.47 4.28 -11.25
N ALA A 313 -18.33 4.98 -11.18
CA ALA A 313 -17.88 5.88 -12.24
C ALA A 313 -17.70 5.12 -13.58
N GLN A 314 -17.17 3.90 -13.55
CA GLN A 314 -17.02 3.07 -14.74
C GLN A 314 -18.38 2.66 -15.33
N ARG A 315 -19.36 2.32 -14.49
CA ARG A 315 -20.74 2.01 -14.94
C ARG A 315 -21.42 3.24 -15.53
N GLU A 316 -21.33 4.39 -14.87
CA GLU A 316 -21.89 5.64 -15.38
C GLU A 316 -21.28 6.03 -16.74
N ALA A 317 -19.97 5.84 -16.93
CA ALA A 317 -19.32 6.04 -18.21
C ALA A 317 -19.84 5.09 -19.30
N ARG A 318 -20.07 3.81 -18.98
CA ARG A 318 -20.66 2.82 -19.91
C ARG A 318 -22.10 3.19 -20.28
N ILE A 319 -22.92 3.59 -19.30
CA ILE A 319 -24.29 4.04 -19.54
C ILE A 319 -24.29 5.26 -20.47
N ALA A 320 -23.43 6.24 -20.21
CA ALA A 320 -23.30 7.43 -21.06
C ALA A 320 -22.86 7.07 -22.49
N ASP A 321 -21.96 6.08 -22.66
CA ASP A 321 -21.58 5.60 -23.98
C ASP A 321 -22.75 4.94 -24.72
N MET A 322 -23.48 4.04 -24.06
CA MET A 322 -24.67 3.40 -24.64
C MET A 322 -25.75 4.43 -24.99
N GLN A 323 -25.93 5.48 -24.20
CA GLN A 323 -26.85 6.59 -24.51
C GLN A 323 -26.44 7.34 -25.78
N ARG A 324 -25.13 7.58 -25.99
CA ARG A 324 -24.64 8.16 -27.24
C ARG A 324 -24.89 7.24 -28.44
N GLN A 325 -24.66 5.94 -28.27
CA GLN A 325 -24.94 4.94 -29.31
C GLN A 325 -26.45 4.87 -29.63
N LEU A 326 -27.30 4.99 -28.62
CA LEU A 326 -28.76 5.02 -28.77
C LEU A 326 -29.21 6.25 -29.58
N ALA A 327 -28.67 7.43 -29.28
CA ALA A 327 -28.96 8.64 -30.04
C ALA A 327 -28.51 8.55 -31.51
N ALA A 328 -27.34 7.96 -31.76
CA ALA A 328 -26.87 7.68 -33.12
C ALA A 328 -27.80 6.71 -33.87
N ALA A 329 -28.18 5.59 -33.24
CA ALA A 329 -29.09 4.61 -33.83
C ALA A 329 -30.49 5.19 -34.12
N GLN A 330 -30.98 6.10 -33.27
CA GLN A 330 -32.23 6.83 -33.52
C GLN A 330 -32.13 7.76 -34.73
N THR A 331 -30.99 8.42 -34.91
CA THR A 331 -30.73 9.26 -36.09
C THR A 331 -30.66 8.42 -37.35
N ASP A 332 -29.99 7.25 -37.30
CA ASP A 332 -29.92 6.31 -38.42
C ASP A 332 -31.31 5.78 -38.80
N ALA A 333 -32.13 5.42 -37.81
CA ALA A 333 -33.51 5.00 -38.05
C ALA A 333 -34.34 6.10 -38.72
N ALA A 334 -34.23 7.36 -38.28
CA ALA A 334 -34.93 8.49 -38.90
C ALA A 334 -34.49 8.72 -40.36
N ASN A 335 -33.18 8.60 -40.65
CA ASN A 335 -32.66 8.70 -42.01
C ASN A 335 -33.17 7.55 -42.91
N LEU A 336 -33.26 6.33 -42.38
CA LEU A 336 -33.79 5.18 -43.09
C LEU A 336 -35.30 5.30 -43.33
N GLU A 337 -36.07 5.82 -42.37
CA GLU A 337 -37.48 6.16 -42.55
C GLU A 337 -37.68 7.17 -43.70
N ALA A 338 -36.85 8.22 -43.74
CA ALA A 338 -36.87 9.19 -44.83
C ALA A 338 -36.53 8.55 -46.18
N ARG A 339 -35.56 7.61 -46.22
CA ARG A 339 -35.19 6.87 -47.44
C ARG A 339 -36.31 5.94 -47.91
N VAL A 340 -36.96 5.21 -47.01
CA VAL A 340 -38.14 4.38 -47.34
C VAL A 340 -39.23 5.24 -47.96
N ALA A 341 -39.55 6.38 -47.33
CA ALA A 341 -40.55 7.31 -47.85
C ALA A 341 -40.18 7.84 -49.25
N GLY A 342 -38.91 8.21 -49.46
CA GLY A 342 -38.41 8.66 -50.76
C GLY A 342 -38.45 7.57 -51.84
N ALA A 343 -38.06 6.35 -51.50
CA ALA A 343 -38.09 5.20 -52.42
C ALA A 343 -39.51 4.82 -52.82
N LEU A 344 -40.47 4.87 -51.88
CA LEU A 344 -41.89 4.66 -52.17
C LEU A 344 -42.46 5.76 -53.08
N ALA A 345 -42.11 7.03 -52.85
CA ALA A 345 -42.50 8.13 -53.73
C ALA A 345 -41.92 7.97 -55.15
N ALA A 346 -40.67 7.52 -55.27
CA ALA A 346 -40.06 7.21 -56.56
C ALA A 346 -40.75 6.02 -57.26
N ALA A 347 -41.16 5.00 -56.50
CA ALA A 347 -41.92 3.87 -57.03
C ALA A 347 -43.29 4.32 -57.57
N ASP A 348 -43.98 5.23 -56.88
CA ASP A 348 -45.26 5.77 -57.35
C ASP A 348 -45.10 6.61 -58.62
N GLN A 349 -44.06 7.46 -58.70
CA GLN A 349 -43.73 8.17 -59.95
C GLN A 349 -43.40 7.21 -61.10
N ALA A 350 -42.65 6.14 -60.84
CA ALA A 350 -42.33 5.13 -61.85
C ALA A 350 -43.58 4.36 -62.30
N ARG A 351 -44.55 4.10 -61.41
CA ARG A 351 -45.86 3.52 -61.78
C ARG A 351 -46.65 4.46 -62.67
N GLU A 352 -46.68 5.76 -62.35
CA GLU A 352 -47.34 6.77 -63.18
C GLU A 352 -46.69 6.82 -64.57
N ALA A 353 -45.36 6.90 -64.64
CA ALA A 353 -44.61 6.88 -65.91
C ALA A 353 -44.89 5.60 -66.72
N ARG A 354 -44.91 4.43 -66.05
CA ARG A 354 -45.26 3.15 -66.68
C ARG A 354 -46.67 3.17 -67.25
N ASN A 355 -47.64 3.69 -66.50
CA ASN A 355 -49.04 3.79 -66.95
C ASN A 355 -49.17 4.74 -68.16
N TRP A 356 -48.45 5.86 -68.17
CA TRP A 356 -48.38 6.77 -69.31
C TRP A 356 -47.72 6.13 -70.54
N ALA A 357 -46.59 5.44 -70.37
CA ALA A 357 -45.92 4.71 -71.43
C ALA A 357 -46.82 3.61 -72.02
N TRP A 358 -47.53 2.87 -71.16
CA TRP A 358 -48.51 1.87 -71.57
C TRP A 358 -49.68 2.49 -72.36
N TRP A 359 -50.18 3.64 -71.92
CA TRP A 359 -51.22 4.37 -72.64
C TRP A 359 -50.74 4.84 -74.02
N ARG A 360 -49.53 5.40 -74.13
CA ARG A 360 -48.91 5.77 -75.42
C ARG A 360 -48.68 4.57 -76.34
N LEU A 361 -48.23 3.45 -75.78
CA LEU A 361 -48.07 2.20 -76.52
C LEU A 361 -49.43 1.73 -77.09
N ARG A 362 -50.50 1.85 -76.30
CA ARG A 362 -51.86 1.54 -76.73
C ARG A 362 -52.35 2.50 -77.81
N GLU A 363 -52.10 3.80 -77.69
CA GLU A 363 -52.42 4.77 -78.76
C GLU A 363 -51.68 4.45 -80.06
N ALA A 364 -50.38 4.15 -79.99
CA ALA A 364 -49.61 3.72 -81.15
C ALA A 364 -50.21 2.45 -81.77
N GLN A 365 -50.65 1.48 -80.97
CA GLN A 365 -51.32 0.28 -81.48
C GLN A 365 -52.66 0.58 -82.16
N VAL A 366 -53.44 1.54 -81.65
CA VAL A 366 -54.75 1.93 -82.23
C VAL A 366 -54.58 2.71 -83.54
N VAL A 367 -53.59 3.60 -83.63
CA VAL A 367 -53.31 4.40 -84.84
C VAL A 367 -52.84 3.53 -86.02
N TYR A 368 -52.23 2.37 -85.73
CA TYR A 368 -51.63 1.49 -86.75
C TYR A 368 -52.34 0.14 -86.93
N ALA A 369 -53.51 -0.07 -86.30
CA ALA A 369 -54.38 -1.18 -86.62
C ALA A 369 -55.07 -0.92 -87.98
N PRO A 370 -54.99 -1.83 -88.98
CA PRO A 370 -55.78 -1.69 -90.19
C PRO A 370 -57.27 -1.63 -89.84
N PRO A 371 -58.11 -0.89 -90.59
CA PRO A 371 -59.53 -0.79 -90.31
C PRO A 371 -60.17 -2.17 -90.39
N VAL A 372 -60.44 -2.77 -89.24
CA VAL A 372 -61.26 -3.98 -89.15
C VAL A 372 -62.69 -3.53 -89.37
N VAL A 373 -63.27 -3.94 -90.49
CA VAL A 373 -64.70 -3.81 -90.78
C VAL A 373 -65.47 -4.52 -89.67
N VAL A 374 -66.21 -3.75 -88.89
CA VAL A 374 -67.10 -4.27 -87.84
C VAL A 374 -68.32 -4.93 -88.52
N LEU A 375 -68.39 -6.25 -88.48
CA LEU A 375 -69.66 -6.97 -88.67
C LEU A 375 -70.46 -6.94 -87.35
N PRO A 376 -71.79 -6.75 -87.39
CA PRO A 376 -72.62 -6.62 -86.19
C PRO A 376 -72.71 -7.95 -85.42
N PRO A 377 -72.78 -7.93 -84.08
CA PRO A 377 -72.91 -9.15 -83.28
C PRO A 377 -74.34 -9.72 -83.36
N PRO A 378 -74.51 -11.06 -83.33
CA PRO A 378 -75.82 -11.68 -83.16
C PRO A 378 -76.31 -11.54 -81.72
N VAL A 379 -77.60 -11.21 -81.60
CA VAL A 379 -78.39 -11.24 -80.36
C VAL A 379 -78.42 -12.68 -79.82
N TYR A 380 -77.81 -12.92 -78.66
CA TYR A 380 -78.07 -14.12 -77.86
C TYR A 380 -78.57 -13.72 -76.47
N ALA A 381 -79.69 -14.33 -76.09
CA ALA A 381 -80.38 -14.16 -74.84
C ALA A 381 -79.73 -14.97 -73.70
N ARG A 382 -79.56 -14.31 -72.53
CA ARG A 382 -79.67 -14.76 -71.11
C ARG A 382 -79.00 -16.09 -70.66
N PRO A 383 -78.39 -16.14 -69.44
CA PRO A 383 -79.18 -16.27 -68.21
C PRO A 383 -78.74 -15.40 -67.01
N CYS A 384 -79.71 -15.13 -66.14
CA CYS A 384 -79.58 -14.39 -64.88
C CYS A 384 -78.72 -15.11 -63.84
N PRO A 385 -77.92 -14.41 -63.02
CA PRO A 385 -77.49 -14.90 -61.71
C PRO A 385 -78.51 -14.51 -60.60
N PRO A 386 -78.65 -15.33 -59.54
CA PRO A 386 -79.56 -15.05 -58.41
C PRO A 386 -79.02 -13.96 -57.47
N PRO A 387 -79.88 -13.37 -56.60
CA PRO A 387 -79.55 -12.17 -55.84
C PRO A 387 -78.66 -12.49 -54.64
N TYR A 388 -77.55 -11.75 -54.49
CA TYR A 388 -76.84 -11.66 -53.22
C TYR A 388 -77.40 -10.50 -52.40
N GLU A 389 -77.99 -10.85 -51.27
CA GLU A 389 -78.57 -9.95 -50.29
C GLU A 389 -77.50 -9.11 -49.59
N PHE A 390 -77.78 -7.82 -49.57
CA PHE A 390 -77.17 -6.82 -48.70
C PHE A 390 -77.67 -7.06 -47.27
N ARG A 391 -76.79 -7.33 -46.30
CA ARG A 391 -77.11 -7.30 -44.85
C ARG A 391 -76.26 -6.24 -44.13
N PRO A 392 -76.88 -5.28 -43.43
CA PRO A 392 -76.18 -4.30 -42.59
C PRO A 392 -75.92 -4.87 -41.17
N PRO A 393 -75.16 -4.17 -40.30
CA PRO A 393 -74.49 -4.78 -39.15
C PRO A 393 -75.45 -4.94 -37.97
N ARG A 394 -75.26 -6.00 -37.18
CA ARG A 394 -75.88 -6.10 -35.85
C ARG A 394 -74.91 -6.60 -34.79
N ALA A 395 -75.01 -5.89 -33.68
CA ALA A 395 -74.38 -6.05 -32.40
C ALA A 395 -74.91 -7.26 -31.60
N TYR A 396 -74.33 -7.40 -30.40
CA TYR A 396 -74.49 -8.43 -29.34
C TYR A 396 -73.66 -9.70 -29.59
N GLY A 397 -72.78 -10.17 -28.71
CA GLY A 397 -72.55 -9.89 -27.30
C GLY A 397 -72.40 -11.22 -26.56
N GLY A 398 -71.42 -11.33 -25.66
CA GLY A 398 -71.46 -12.29 -24.53
C GLY A 398 -70.32 -13.32 -24.40
N HIS A 399 -69.45 -13.05 -23.41
CA HIS A 399 -68.76 -13.98 -22.48
C HIS A 399 -67.76 -15.03 -23.02
N GLY A 400 -66.58 -15.26 -22.42
CA GLY A 400 -66.01 -14.77 -21.16
C GLY A 400 -64.60 -15.36 -20.91
N GLY A 401 -63.91 -14.83 -19.89
CA GLY A 401 -62.59 -15.27 -19.41
C GLY A 401 -61.63 -14.08 -19.22
N SER A 402 -61.83 -13.21 -18.22
CA SER A 402 -61.40 -13.34 -16.81
C SER A 402 -59.88 -13.46 -16.62
N GLY A 403 -59.26 -12.35 -16.19
CA GLY A 403 -57.99 -12.36 -15.46
C GLY A 403 -57.13 -11.12 -15.68
N GLY A 404 -57.16 -10.16 -14.76
CA GLY A 404 -56.15 -9.09 -14.69
C GLY A 404 -56.70 -7.75 -14.20
N GLY A 405 -56.75 -7.57 -12.89
CA GLY A 405 -57.23 -6.35 -12.25
C GLY A 405 -56.29 -5.15 -12.44
N SER A 406 -56.88 -3.96 -12.57
CA SER A 406 -56.25 -2.71 -12.18
C SER A 406 -57.30 -1.82 -11.53
N GLY A 407 -57.10 -1.53 -10.25
CA GLY A 407 -57.84 -0.53 -9.51
C GLY A 407 -57.24 0.84 -9.81
N TRP A 408 -58.05 1.76 -10.30
CA TRP A 408 -57.75 3.19 -10.31
C TRP A 408 -58.77 3.88 -9.41
N GLU A 409 -58.27 4.28 -8.23
CA GLU A 409 -58.95 5.17 -7.31
C GLU A 409 -58.84 6.61 -7.82
N GLN A 410 -59.98 7.30 -7.84
CA GLN A 410 -60.07 8.74 -8.02
C GLN A 410 -59.53 9.45 -6.78
N ARG A 411 -58.76 10.52 -6.97
CA ARG A 411 -58.63 11.61 -6.00
C ARG A 411 -58.75 12.98 -6.69
N PRO A 412 -59.49 13.94 -6.11
CA PRO A 412 -59.71 15.25 -6.70
C PRO A 412 -58.70 16.31 -6.21
N GLY A 413 -58.39 17.25 -7.12
CA GLY A 413 -58.17 18.69 -6.91
C GLY A 413 -57.23 19.20 -5.81
N SER A 414 -56.19 19.96 -6.21
CA SER A 414 -55.87 21.24 -5.56
C SER A 414 -55.06 22.17 -6.48
N ASN A 415 -55.56 23.40 -6.64
CA ASN A 415 -54.86 24.54 -7.20
C ASN A 415 -53.82 25.06 -6.20
N ARG A 416 -52.58 25.30 -6.65
CA ARG A 416 -51.61 26.19 -5.98
C ARG A 416 -50.72 26.90 -7.02
N PRO A 417 -50.51 28.22 -6.94
CA PRO A 417 -49.64 28.96 -7.86
C PRO A 417 -48.14 28.68 -7.58
N PRO A 418 -47.24 28.92 -8.56
CA PRO A 418 -45.84 28.53 -8.46
C PRO A 418 -45.04 29.46 -7.50
N PRO A 419 -44.09 28.94 -6.70
CA PRO A 419 -43.08 29.78 -6.06
C PRO A 419 -41.99 30.20 -7.06
N ALA A 420 -41.57 31.47 -6.97
CA ALA A 420 -40.51 32.05 -7.78
C ALA A 420 -39.16 31.34 -7.57
N PRO A 421 -38.30 31.24 -8.61
CA PRO A 421 -36.98 30.62 -8.48
C PRO A 421 -36.01 31.50 -7.67
N PRO A 422 -35.09 30.90 -6.87
CA PRO A 422 -34.00 31.64 -6.24
C PRO A 422 -32.97 32.10 -7.29
N PRO A 423 -32.29 33.26 -7.09
CA PRO A 423 -31.27 33.73 -8.03
C PRO A 423 -30.09 32.75 -8.08
N SER A 424 -29.79 32.23 -9.27
CA SER A 424 -28.65 31.35 -9.47
C SER A 424 -27.32 32.11 -9.25
N PRO A 425 -26.33 31.46 -8.61
CA PRO A 425 -25.01 32.04 -8.36
C PRO A 425 -24.28 32.33 -9.67
N SER A 426 -23.53 33.44 -9.71
CA SER A 426 -22.86 33.88 -10.94
C SER A 426 -21.79 32.88 -11.37
N ASN A 427 -21.73 32.61 -12.69
CA ASN A 427 -20.78 31.70 -13.35
C ASN A 427 -19.29 32.08 -13.17
N GLY A 428 -18.96 33.19 -12.51
CA GLY A 428 -17.59 33.65 -12.29
C GLY A 428 -16.84 32.90 -11.19
N ASP A 429 -17.51 32.54 -10.09
CA ASP A 429 -16.81 32.14 -8.87
C ASP A 429 -16.46 30.64 -8.82
N ALA A 430 -17.29 29.78 -9.40
CA ALA A 430 -17.06 28.32 -9.44
C ALA A 430 -15.92 27.95 -10.42
N GLN A 431 -15.81 28.65 -11.55
CA GLN A 431 -14.75 28.40 -12.53
C GLN A 431 -13.38 28.93 -12.09
N GLN A 432 -13.32 30.03 -11.31
CA GLN A 432 -12.05 30.57 -10.81
C GLN A 432 -11.45 29.74 -9.67
N ARG A 433 -12.27 29.09 -8.84
CA ARG A 433 -11.79 28.17 -7.80
C ARG A 433 -11.22 26.88 -8.40
N ALA A 434 -11.94 26.25 -9.33
CA ALA A 434 -11.48 25.04 -10.01
C ALA A 434 -10.16 25.26 -10.79
N LYS A 435 -9.98 26.42 -11.43
CA LYS A 435 -8.73 26.73 -12.16
C LYS A 435 -7.51 26.99 -11.26
N ARG A 436 -7.69 27.47 -10.02
CA ARG A 436 -6.59 27.69 -9.07
C ARG A 436 -6.12 26.39 -8.42
N GLU A 437 -7.05 25.48 -8.12
CA GLU A 437 -6.73 24.19 -7.50
C GLU A 437 -5.97 23.26 -8.46
N ILE A 438 -6.37 23.23 -9.74
CA ILE A 438 -5.68 22.44 -10.78
C ILE A 438 -4.23 22.93 -11.01
N ARG A 439 -4.01 24.25 -11.07
CA ARG A 439 -2.67 24.83 -11.31
C ARG A 439 -1.69 24.62 -10.14
N ASN A 440 -2.21 24.56 -8.91
CA ASN A 440 -1.39 24.28 -7.74
C ASN A 440 -1.01 22.79 -7.65
N ALA A 441 -1.90 21.88 -8.04
CA ALA A 441 -1.63 20.44 -8.06
C ALA A 441 -0.56 20.07 -9.11
N GLU A 442 -0.59 20.69 -10.30
CA GLU A 442 0.40 20.41 -11.36
C GLU A 442 1.81 20.93 -11.04
N ASN A 443 1.93 22.13 -10.46
CA ASN A 443 3.25 22.69 -10.11
C ASN A 443 3.96 21.90 -9.00
N GLN A 444 3.20 21.28 -8.09
CA GLN A 444 3.78 20.40 -7.06
C GLN A 444 4.27 19.08 -7.66
N ARG A 445 3.53 18.53 -8.63
CA ARG A 445 3.88 17.28 -9.31
C ARG A 445 5.17 17.41 -10.13
N GLN A 446 5.37 18.52 -10.85
CA GLN A 446 6.56 18.74 -11.68
C GLN A 446 7.84 18.93 -10.84
N ARG A 447 7.75 19.52 -9.63
CA ARG A 447 8.91 19.67 -8.74
C ARG A 447 9.37 18.34 -8.15
N TYR A 448 8.43 17.45 -7.83
CA TYR A 448 8.76 16.10 -7.36
C TYR A 448 9.42 15.25 -8.46
N GLU A 449 8.95 15.34 -9.70
CA GLU A 449 9.51 14.58 -10.83
C GLU A 449 10.92 15.05 -11.25
N GLN A 450 11.23 16.35 -11.15
CA GLN A 450 12.58 16.88 -11.43
C GLN A 450 13.63 16.46 -10.39
N GLN A 451 13.22 16.22 -9.14
CA GLN A 451 14.16 15.83 -8.07
C GLN A 451 14.49 14.32 -8.07
N GLN A 452 13.61 13.47 -8.62
CA GLN A 452 13.82 12.02 -8.65
C GLN A 452 14.66 11.52 -9.84
N THR A 453 14.92 12.35 -10.85
CA THR A 453 15.53 11.90 -12.12
C THR A 453 17.00 12.26 -12.30
N MET A 454 17.68 12.83 -11.29
CA MET A 454 19.12 13.11 -11.35
C MET A 454 19.96 11.98 -10.71
N PRO A 455 20.72 11.19 -11.51
CA PRO A 455 21.67 10.20 -10.97
C PRO A 455 22.97 10.85 -10.48
N PRO A 456 23.59 10.39 -9.36
CA PRO A 456 24.97 10.74 -9.05
C PRO A 456 25.95 10.09 -10.05
N ALA A 457 26.92 10.88 -10.48
CA ALA A 457 27.85 10.61 -11.58
C ALA A 457 28.85 9.48 -11.31
N ARG A 458 29.33 8.89 -12.43
CA ARG A 458 30.09 7.64 -12.60
C ARG A 458 31.47 7.56 -11.94
N GLN A 459 31.81 6.32 -11.56
CA GLN A 459 33.16 5.77 -11.41
C GLN A 459 33.86 5.57 -12.77
N ARG A 460 35.18 5.83 -12.82
CA ARG A 460 36.13 5.27 -13.78
C ARG A 460 37.50 5.10 -13.09
N SER A 461 38.00 3.88 -13.00
CA SER A 461 39.43 3.55 -13.14
C SER A 461 39.59 2.05 -13.40
N THR A 462 40.51 1.73 -14.30
CA THR A 462 40.80 0.47 -14.99
C THR A 462 42.06 -0.23 -14.45
N LEU A 463 42.33 -1.45 -14.98
CA LEU A 463 43.55 -2.30 -14.93
C LEU A 463 43.56 -3.32 -13.75
N ASP A 464 43.87 -4.62 -13.90
CA ASP A 464 44.47 -5.39 -15.01
C ASP A 464 44.19 -6.90 -14.92
N ASP A 465 44.37 -7.57 -16.07
CA ASP A 465 44.25 -9.01 -16.37
C ASP A 465 45.19 -9.95 -15.58
N THR A 466 44.72 -11.18 -15.29
CA THR A 466 45.18 -12.43 -15.95
C THR A 466 44.77 -13.70 -15.17
N SER A 467 44.47 -14.75 -15.94
CA SER A 467 44.56 -16.19 -15.59
C SER A 467 43.35 -16.89 -14.97
N SER A 468 42.57 -17.55 -15.84
CA SER A 468 41.84 -18.79 -15.53
C SER A 468 42.82 -19.92 -15.15
N PRO A 469 42.39 -20.92 -14.35
CA PRO A 469 42.01 -22.18 -14.98
C PRO A 469 40.84 -22.96 -14.32
N GLN A 470 40.14 -23.69 -15.19
CA GLN A 470 39.59 -25.06 -15.05
C GLN A 470 39.03 -25.52 -13.69
N ILE A 471 37.70 -25.63 -13.63
CA ILE A 471 36.98 -26.44 -12.64
C ILE A 471 37.05 -27.90 -13.09
N ALA A 472 37.95 -28.67 -12.47
CA ALA A 472 37.94 -30.13 -12.51
C ALA A 472 37.06 -30.66 -11.37
N GLN A 473 36.15 -31.57 -11.71
CA GLN A 473 35.29 -32.31 -10.79
C GLN A 473 36.13 -33.18 -9.86
N ALA A 474 35.92 -33.08 -8.55
CA ALA A 474 36.50 -33.96 -7.55
C ALA A 474 35.56 -35.15 -7.26
N PRO A 475 36.07 -36.40 -7.18
CA PRO A 475 35.27 -37.61 -6.99
C PRO A 475 34.79 -37.80 -5.53
N PRO A 476 33.75 -38.63 -5.31
CA PRO A 476 33.20 -38.92 -3.98
C PRO A 476 34.18 -39.73 -3.11
N ARG A 477 34.24 -39.37 -1.82
CA ARG A 477 35.05 -40.04 -0.81
C ARG A 477 34.47 -41.43 -0.46
N PRO A 478 35.31 -42.46 -0.24
CA PRO A 478 34.86 -43.80 0.12
C PRO A 478 34.46 -43.92 1.60
N ILE A 479 33.45 -44.75 1.82
CA ILE A 479 32.93 -45.22 3.11
C ILE A 479 33.99 -46.15 3.76
N PRO A 480 34.38 -45.95 5.03
CA PRO A 480 35.26 -46.91 5.69
C PRO A 480 34.51 -48.20 6.02
N ALA A 481 35.11 -49.31 5.59
CA ALA A 481 34.62 -50.68 5.74
C ALA A 481 34.64 -51.16 7.20
N GLU A 482 33.61 -51.92 7.54
CA GLU A 482 33.53 -52.75 8.75
C GLU A 482 34.68 -53.77 8.82
N PRO A 483 35.34 -53.94 9.98
CA PRO A 483 36.24 -55.06 10.17
C PRO A 483 35.46 -56.37 10.36
N GLN A 484 35.72 -57.31 9.44
CA GLN A 484 35.23 -58.68 9.44
C GLN A 484 35.73 -59.44 10.68
N GLN A 485 34.80 -60.08 11.38
CA GLN A 485 35.10 -61.09 12.40
C GLN A 485 35.45 -62.44 11.75
N PRO A 486 36.50 -63.15 12.19
CA PRO A 486 36.78 -64.50 11.73
C PRO A 486 35.90 -65.56 12.41
N ARG A 487 35.47 -66.55 11.62
CA ARG A 487 34.67 -67.72 12.01
C ARG A 487 35.49 -68.74 12.82
N ARG A 488 34.90 -69.15 13.95
CA ARG A 488 34.87 -70.47 14.63
C ARG A 488 36.04 -71.47 14.44
N ALA A 489 36.64 -71.83 15.58
CA ALA A 489 36.95 -73.22 15.95
C ALA A 489 36.47 -73.47 17.40
N ALA A 490 35.88 -74.63 17.65
CA ALA A 490 35.33 -75.09 18.94
C ALA A 490 36.34 -76.02 19.67
N PRO A 491 35.97 -76.71 20.77
CA PRO A 491 35.69 -76.19 22.11
C PRO A 491 36.63 -76.82 23.17
N VAL A 492 36.91 -76.12 24.26
CA VAL A 492 37.45 -76.75 25.48
C VAL A 492 36.65 -76.27 26.69
N ALA A 493 36.25 -77.26 27.47
CA ALA A 493 35.36 -77.19 28.61
C ALA A 493 35.93 -76.43 29.82
N PHE A 494 35.02 -76.18 30.78
CA PHE A 494 35.22 -75.71 32.16
C PHE A 494 35.42 -74.20 32.37
N ALA A 495 34.34 -73.49 32.74
CA ALA A 495 34.18 -72.89 34.08
C ALA A 495 32.80 -72.23 34.19
N GLN A 496 32.13 -72.54 35.30
CA GLN A 496 30.79 -72.12 35.65
C GLN A 496 30.72 -70.62 35.98
N ASP A 497 29.63 -70.01 35.52
CA ASP A 497 28.82 -69.00 36.20
C ASP A 497 29.51 -68.01 37.17
N ALA A 498 29.81 -66.83 36.64
CA ALA A 498 29.67 -65.59 37.41
C ALA A 498 28.90 -64.59 36.53
N ARG A 499 27.57 -64.72 36.52
CA ARG A 499 26.69 -63.66 36.00
C ARG A 499 27.06 -62.37 36.75
N PRO A 500 27.42 -61.27 36.07
CA PRO A 500 27.60 -60.00 36.77
C PRO A 500 26.28 -59.71 37.49
N GLY A 501 26.33 -59.68 38.81
CA GLY A 501 25.16 -59.45 39.65
C GLY A 501 24.45 -58.17 39.21
N ALA A 502 23.13 -58.13 39.34
CA ALA A 502 22.28 -57.03 38.89
C ALA A 502 22.83 -55.63 39.25
N ALA A 503 23.50 -55.51 40.40
CA ALA A 503 24.19 -54.30 40.85
C ALA A 503 25.26 -53.75 39.86
N ALA A 504 26.01 -54.61 39.16
CA ALA A 504 27.02 -54.16 38.19
C ALA A 504 26.38 -53.68 36.88
N GLN A 505 25.21 -54.22 36.52
CA GLN A 505 24.43 -53.70 35.39
C GLN A 505 23.76 -52.37 35.75
N GLU A 506 23.20 -52.25 36.95
CA GLU A 506 22.62 -51.00 37.46
C GLU A 506 23.66 -49.88 37.55
N ALA A 507 24.87 -50.16 38.04
CA ALA A 507 25.95 -49.16 38.09
C ALA A 507 26.37 -48.66 36.70
N ARG A 508 26.38 -49.55 35.69
CA ARG A 508 26.67 -49.16 34.30
C ARG A 508 25.55 -48.34 33.68
N GLN A 509 24.29 -48.68 33.97
CA GLN A 509 23.14 -47.90 33.52
C GLN A 509 23.10 -46.52 34.18
N ALA A 510 23.41 -46.42 35.47
CA ALA A 510 23.52 -45.15 36.19
C ALA A 510 24.65 -44.27 35.65
N ALA A 511 25.83 -44.86 35.35
CA ALA A 511 26.94 -44.13 34.75
C ALA A 511 26.61 -43.62 33.33
N ALA A 512 25.94 -44.44 32.52
CA ALA A 512 25.49 -44.03 31.19
C ALA A 512 24.46 -42.88 31.26
N ALA A 513 23.50 -42.96 32.19
CA ALA A 513 22.52 -41.90 32.40
C ALA A 513 23.15 -40.59 32.89
N ALA A 514 24.17 -40.67 33.76
CA ALA A 514 24.91 -39.49 34.22
C ALA A 514 25.68 -38.82 33.07
N ALA A 515 26.37 -39.61 32.24
CA ALA A 515 27.08 -39.12 31.06
C ALA A 515 26.13 -38.46 30.05
N GLU A 516 24.93 -39.02 29.84
CA GLU A 516 23.93 -38.42 28.98
C GLU A 516 23.40 -37.09 29.54
N GLN A 517 23.19 -37.00 30.86
CA GLN A 517 22.79 -35.74 31.49
C GLN A 517 23.88 -34.66 31.37
N GLU A 518 25.15 -35.02 31.52
CA GLU A 518 26.27 -34.10 31.37
C GLU A 518 26.39 -33.61 29.91
N ALA A 519 26.25 -34.51 28.93
CA ALA A 519 26.23 -34.15 27.52
C ALA A 519 25.06 -33.18 27.19
N ARG A 520 23.88 -33.39 27.78
CA ARG A 520 22.74 -32.48 27.64
C ARG A 520 22.98 -31.11 28.28
N ARG A 521 23.68 -31.05 29.42
CA ARG A 521 24.07 -29.77 30.06
C ARG A 521 25.09 -29.01 29.21
N ALA A 522 26.09 -29.70 28.68
CA ALA A 522 27.08 -29.11 27.78
C ALA A 522 26.43 -28.56 26.49
N ALA A 523 25.49 -29.31 25.90
CA ALA A 523 24.75 -28.87 24.72
C ALA A 523 23.89 -27.63 25.00
N ARG A 524 23.24 -27.54 26.17
CA ARG A 524 22.48 -26.34 26.59
C ARG A 524 23.39 -25.13 26.79
N ALA A 525 24.54 -25.30 27.45
CA ALA A 525 25.51 -24.22 27.64
C ALA A 525 26.04 -23.69 26.29
N ALA A 526 26.34 -24.57 25.34
CA ALA A 526 26.76 -24.18 23.99
C ALA A 526 25.65 -23.43 23.22
N ALA A 527 24.39 -23.86 23.36
CA ALA A 527 23.25 -23.17 22.75
C ALA A 527 22.98 -21.79 23.36
N GLU A 528 23.16 -21.65 24.68
CA GLU A 528 23.06 -20.35 25.37
C GLU A 528 24.19 -19.40 24.94
N GLU A 529 25.41 -19.90 24.74
CA GLU A 529 26.53 -19.09 24.25
C GLU A 529 26.30 -18.63 22.79
N ASP A 530 25.81 -19.52 21.91
CA ASP A 530 25.44 -19.15 20.53
C ASP A 530 24.31 -18.11 20.52
N HIS A 531 23.31 -18.25 21.40
CA HIS A 531 22.24 -17.26 21.55
C HIS A 531 22.78 -15.89 22.01
N ARG A 532 23.69 -15.86 22.99
CA ARG A 532 24.35 -14.62 23.43
C ARG A 532 25.17 -13.97 22.32
N ARG A 533 25.87 -14.76 21.49
CA ARG A 533 26.61 -14.25 20.32
C ARG A 533 25.67 -13.61 19.30
N ARG A 534 24.54 -14.25 18.99
CA ARG A 534 23.53 -13.68 18.07
C ARG A 534 22.91 -12.39 18.58
N ILE A 535 22.64 -12.28 19.89
CA ILE A 535 22.17 -11.03 20.51
C ILE A 535 23.23 -9.94 20.37
N ALA A 536 24.50 -10.23 20.70
CA ALA A 536 25.59 -9.27 20.58
C ALA A 536 25.82 -8.81 19.13
N GLU A 537 25.73 -9.71 18.15
CA GLU A 537 25.78 -9.38 16.72
C GLU A 537 24.60 -8.51 16.28
N ALA A 538 23.38 -8.82 16.74
CA ALA A 538 22.20 -8.03 16.44
C ALA A 538 22.30 -6.62 17.05
N GLU A 539 22.80 -6.48 18.27
CA GLU A 539 23.07 -5.17 18.90
C GLU A 539 24.17 -4.40 18.17
N ALA A 540 25.23 -5.08 17.74
CA ALA A 540 26.31 -4.46 16.94
C ALA A 540 25.79 -3.93 15.60
N GLN A 541 24.81 -4.60 14.98
CA GLN A 541 24.15 -4.15 13.76
C GLN A 541 23.17 -2.99 13.99
N ARG A 542 22.53 -2.89 15.16
CA ARG A 542 21.58 -1.80 15.49
C ARG A 542 22.28 -0.47 15.81
N ARG A 543 23.45 -0.50 16.45
CA ARG A 543 24.17 0.73 16.86
C ARG A 543 24.45 1.72 15.70
N PRO A 544 24.90 1.28 14.51
CA PRO A 544 25.07 2.18 13.36
C PRO A 544 23.75 2.82 12.89
N ASP A 545 22.65 2.07 12.93
CA ASP A 545 21.34 2.56 12.48
C ASP A 545 20.75 3.57 13.49
N GLU A 546 20.89 3.31 14.79
CA GLU A 546 20.53 4.26 15.84
C GLU A 546 21.38 5.54 15.74
N GLN A 547 22.69 5.42 15.46
CA GLN A 547 23.54 6.59 15.21
C GLN A 547 23.13 7.36 13.95
N ARG A 548 22.70 6.68 12.88
CA ARG A 548 22.17 7.33 11.66
C ARG A 548 20.86 8.06 11.95
N GLN A 549 19.94 7.44 12.70
CA GLN A 549 18.68 8.06 13.10
C GLN A 549 18.91 9.26 14.02
N ALA A 550 19.83 9.16 15.00
CA ALA A 550 20.20 10.29 15.85
C ALA A 550 20.80 11.46 15.05
N ARG A 551 21.65 11.18 14.06
CA ARG A 551 22.19 12.21 13.15
C ARG A 551 21.09 12.85 12.29
N GLN A 552 20.14 12.06 11.80
CA GLN A 552 18.99 12.59 11.05
C GLN A 552 18.09 13.46 11.93
N ALA A 553 17.82 13.05 13.16
CA ALA A 553 17.04 13.83 14.12
C ALA A 553 17.74 15.15 14.47
N ALA A 554 19.06 15.11 14.72
CA ALA A 554 19.86 16.31 14.95
C ALA A 554 19.83 17.27 13.74
N ALA A 555 20.00 16.74 12.52
CA ALA A 555 19.90 17.54 11.29
C ALA A 555 18.51 18.16 11.10
N GLN A 556 17.44 17.45 11.45
CA GLN A 556 16.08 17.99 11.41
C GLN A 556 15.88 19.09 12.46
N GLN A 557 16.43 18.94 13.67
CA GLN A 557 16.39 19.99 14.69
C GLN A 557 17.18 21.24 14.25
N GLU A 558 18.35 21.07 13.64
CA GLU A 558 19.11 22.19 13.07
C GLU A 558 18.33 22.90 11.96
N GLN A 559 17.66 22.16 11.08
CA GLN A 559 16.80 22.74 10.04
C GLN A 559 15.61 23.51 10.63
N GLN A 560 14.98 22.99 11.68
CA GLN A 560 13.89 23.66 12.38
C GLN A 560 14.38 24.94 13.08
N ALA A 561 15.53 24.88 13.77
CA ALA A 561 16.14 26.04 14.40
C ALA A 561 16.54 27.11 13.38
N ALA A 562 17.10 26.71 12.23
CA ALA A 562 17.42 27.61 11.13
C ALA A 562 16.17 28.26 10.53
N ALA A 563 15.10 27.47 10.33
CA ALA A 563 13.81 27.98 9.85
C ALA A 563 13.17 28.96 10.85
N GLU A 564 13.28 28.69 12.15
CA GLU A 564 12.78 29.60 13.19
C GLU A 564 13.59 30.89 13.25
N MET A 565 14.93 30.82 13.15
CA MET A 565 15.78 32.01 13.02
C MET A 565 15.44 32.82 11.77
N ALA A 566 15.18 32.17 10.64
CA ALA A 566 14.75 32.84 9.42
C ALA A 566 13.39 33.56 9.60
N ARG A 567 12.41 32.92 10.26
CA ARG A 567 11.12 33.55 10.59
C ARG A 567 11.28 34.75 11.55
N ARG A 568 12.20 34.67 12.51
CA ARG A 568 12.50 35.80 13.42
C ARG A 568 13.21 36.96 12.71
N ALA A 569 13.98 36.69 11.66
CA ALA A 569 14.64 37.72 10.84
C ALA A 569 13.72 38.38 9.80
N GLU A 570 12.61 37.72 9.44
CA GLU A 570 11.63 38.20 8.46
C GLU A 570 10.99 39.56 8.80
N PRO A 571 10.53 39.85 10.05
CA PRO A 571 10.00 41.17 10.39
C PRO A 571 11.06 42.29 10.32
N ALA A 572 12.34 41.99 10.57
CA ALA A 572 13.42 42.97 10.40
C ALA A 572 13.63 43.33 8.92
N ARG A 573 13.55 42.35 8.02
CA ARG A 573 13.62 42.57 6.57
C ARG A 573 12.38 43.30 6.02
N GLN A 574 11.19 42.99 6.56
CA GLN A 574 9.96 43.69 6.19
C GLN A 574 9.95 45.16 6.65
N ALA A 575 10.68 45.51 7.71
CA ALA A 575 10.86 46.89 8.15
C ALA A 575 11.85 47.71 7.28
N GLU A 576 12.77 47.05 6.55
CA GLU A 576 13.69 47.72 5.62
C GLU A 576 13.04 48.06 4.27
N SER A 577 12.04 47.29 3.83
CA SER A 577 11.31 47.51 2.58
C SER A 577 10.64 48.90 2.46
N PRO A 578 9.90 49.42 3.46
CA PRO A 578 9.33 50.76 3.37
C PRO A 578 10.39 51.87 3.42
N ARG A 579 11.54 51.63 4.08
CA ARG A 579 12.67 52.59 4.09
C ARG A 579 13.33 52.69 2.71
N GLN A 580 13.51 51.56 2.03
CA GLN A 580 14.02 51.54 0.66
C GLN A 580 13.04 52.14 -0.34
N GLN A 581 11.73 51.86 -0.21
CA GLN A 581 10.70 52.47 -1.05
C GLN A 581 10.59 53.99 -0.82
N ALA A 582 10.76 54.46 0.42
CA ALA A 582 10.80 55.89 0.72
C ALA A 582 12.06 56.57 0.13
N ALA A 583 13.22 55.90 0.17
CA ALA A 583 14.44 56.40 -0.47
C ALA A 583 14.34 56.46 -1.99
N GLU A 584 13.73 55.45 -2.63
CA GLU A 584 13.47 55.46 -4.07
C GLU A 584 12.45 56.53 -4.49
N ALA A 585 11.41 56.76 -3.67
CA ALA A 585 10.44 57.82 -3.92
C ALA A 585 11.09 59.20 -3.83
N ALA A 586 11.96 59.43 -2.83
CA ALA A 586 12.71 60.68 -2.70
C ALA A 586 13.65 60.91 -3.90
N ALA A 587 14.34 59.88 -4.37
CA ALA A 587 15.21 59.98 -5.55
C ALA A 587 14.43 60.30 -6.85
N ARG A 588 13.22 59.73 -7.02
CA ARG A 588 12.35 60.05 -8.16
C ARG A 588 11.82 61.48 -8.10
N GLN A 589 11.48 61.96 -6.91
CA GLN A 589 11.05 63.34 -6.72
C GLN A 589 12.17 64.32 -7.04
N GLU A 590 13.40 64.05 -6.59
CA GLU A 590 14.56 64.89 -6.93
C GLU A 590 14.84 64.90 -8.45
N GLN A 591 14.70 63.77 -9.14
CA GLN A 591 14.80 63.72 -10.60
C GLN A 591 13.69 64.53 -11.30
N ALA A 592 12.46 64.48 -10.79
CA ALA A 592 11.35 65.24 -11.33
C ALA A 592 11.59 66.75 -11.16
N GLU A 593 12.07 67.19 -10.01
CA GLU A 593 12.42 68.59 -9.75
C GLU A 593 13.57 69.08 -10.65
N ARG A 594 14.60 68.25 -10.86
CA ARG A 594 15.69 68.56 -11.80
C ARG A 594 15.18 68.70 -13.25
N ARG A 595 14.22 67.87 -13.67
CA ARG A 595 13.59 67.98 -14.98
C ARG A 595 12.73 69.23 -15.11
N ALA A 596 11.95 69.56 -14.09
CA ALA A 596 11.14 70.77 -14.07
C ALA A 596 12.00 72.03 -14.16
N ARG A 597 13.13 72.08 -13.43
CA ARG A 597 14.09 73.19 -13.53
C ARG A 597 14.69 73.33 -14.94
N ARG A 598 15.07 72.21 -15.58
CA ARG A 598 15.57 72.25 -16.96
C ARG A 598 14.52 72.71 -17.97
N LEU A 599 13.26 72.32 -17.79
CA LEU A 599 12.18 72.79 -18.66
C LEU A 599 11.92 74.29 -18.48
N ALA A 600 11.92 74.78 -17.24
CA ALA A 600 11.81 76.21 -16.97
C ALA A 600 12.98 77.02 -17.54
N GLU A 601 14.20 76.50 -17.48
CA GLU A 601 15.39 77.12 -18.12
C GLU A 601 15.27 77.14 -19.65
N LEU A 602 14.71 76.08 -20.26
CA LEU A 602 14.48 76.01 -21.70
C LEU A 602 13.36 76.96 -22.16
N GLU A 603 12.29 77.10 -21.39
CA GLU A 603 11.22 78.07 -21.66
C GLU A 603 11.70 79.52 -21.49
N ALA A 604 12.54 79.80 -20.49
CA ALA A 604 13.17 81.11 -20.32
C ALA A 604 14.19 81.44 -21.43
N SER A 605 14.70 80.43 -22.14
CA SER A 605 15.70 80.59 -23.21
C SER A 605 15.11 80.58 -24.62
N ALA A 606 13.79 80.47 -24.79
CA ALA A 606 13.14 80.48 -26.11
C ALA A 606 12.86 81.92 -26.58
N PRO A 607 13.56 82.45 -27.60
CA PRO A 607 13.28 83.78 -28.11
C PRO A 607 11.94 83.80 -28.86
N HIS A 608 11.15 84.86 -28.63
CA HIS A 608 9.92 85.18 -29.36
C HIS A 608 10.13 85.12 -30.88
N VAL A 609 9.66 84.04 -31.51
CA VAL A 609 9.47 83.96 -32.97
C VAL A 609 7.98 84.04 -33.24
N SER A 610 7.44 85.25 -33.10
CA SER A 610 6.11 85.63 -33.56
C SER A 610 6.24 86.47 -34.83
N ASP A 611 6.74 85.89 -35.92
CA ASP A 611 6.41 86.42 -37.25
C ASP A 611 6.73 85.42 -38.35
N ARG A 612 5.69 84.82 -38.92
CA ARG A 612 5.54 84.40 -40.33
C ARG A 612 4.33 83.49 -40.47
N ARG A 613 3.17 84.14 -40.52
CA ARG A 613 2.17 83.75 -41.52
C ARG A 613 2.84 83.84 -42.90
N SER A 614 2.65 82.86 -43.75
CA SER A 614 2.03 83.01 -45.10
C SER A 614 2.54 81.97 -46.10
N ARG A 615 1.56 81.34 -46.77
CA ARG A 615 1.63 80.43 -47.94
C ARG A 615 1.92 78.95 -47.66
N ARG A 616 0.87 78.20 -47.33
CA ARG A 616 0.38 77.09 -48.17
C ARG A 616 -1.01 76.66 -47.73
#